data_AF-A0A6I6DCT8-F1
#
_entry.id   AF-A0A6I6DCT8-F1
#
_cell.length_a   1.000
_cell.length_b   1.000
_cell.length_c   1.000
_cell.angle_alpha   90.00
_cell.angle_beta   90.00
_cell.angle_gamma   90.00
#
_symmetry.space_group_name_H-M   'P 1'
#
loop_
_entity.id
_entity.type
_entity.pdbx_description
1 polymer ?
#
loop_
_entity_poly.entity_id
_entity_poly.type
_entity_poly.pdbx_seq_one_letter_code
_entity_poly.pdbx_strand_id
1 'polypeptide(L)'
;MEKYYEVIVRILELLETMDSGLEQVKLKTEEGKFEETLMMFNDLVVGYSSIESAMQPMLEKLPENNLENKSQKMRDSVDQMVATYENKEPAKGLELMKSSLLPAFQEWKKEIEKTIKPYILS
;
A
#
# COMPACT_ATOMS: atom_id res chain seq x y z
N MET A 1 21.15 11.39 3.13
CA MET A 1 19.81 10.89 3.48
C MET A 1 19.17 11.68 4.63
N GLU A 2 19.97 12.27 5.54
CA GLU A 2 19.49 13.07 6.69
C GLU A 2 18.36 14.09 6.39
N LYS A 3 18.43 14.84 5.29
CA LYS A 3 17.38 15.82 4.94
C LYS A 3 16.00 15.21 4.65
N TYR A 4 15.92 13.89 4.51
CA TYR A 4 14.67 13.15 4.30
C TYR A 4 14.20 12.42 5.56
N TYR A 5 14.89 12.59 6.71
CA TYR A 5 14.57 11.87 7.95
C TYR A 5 13.09 11.95 8.31
N GLU A 6 12.52 13.16 8.37
CA GLU A 6 11.10 13.35 8.69
C GLU A 6 10.18 12.67 7.66
N VAL A 7 10.53 12.75 6.38
CA VAL A 7 9.76 12.11 5.30
C VAL A 7 9.78 10.60 5.46
N ILE A 8 10.94 10.00 5.77
CA ILE A 8 11.08 8.56 6.00
C ILE A 8 10.23 8.11 7.20
N VAL A 9 10.28 8.86 8.31
CA VAL A 9 9.45 8.55 9.49
C VAL A 9 7.96 8.58 9.13
N ARG A 10 7.50 9.61 8.41
CA ARG A 10 6.10 9.71 7.97
C ARG A 10 5.68 8.60 7.01
N ILE A 11 6.55 8.18 6.11
CA ILE A 11 6.29 7.04 5.22
C ILE A 11 6.09 5.77 6.04
N LEU A 12 6.96 5.50 7.02
CA LEU A 12 6.87 4.31 7.87
C LEU A 12 5.61 4.31 8.74
N GLU A 13 5.24 5.46 9.33
CA GLU A 13 3.98 5.62 10.07
C GLU A 13 2.74 5.38 9.19
N LEU A 14 2.78 5.89 7.95
CA LEU A 14 1.70 5.71 6.99
C LEU A 14 1.58 4.25 6.54
N LEU A 15 2.69 3.55 6.34
CA LEU A 15 2.69 2.11 6.04
C LEU A 15 1.99 1.29 7.14
N GLU A 16 2.25 1.57 8.41
CA GLU A 16 1.56 0.89 9.52
C GLU A 16 0.06 1.20 9.57
N THR A 17 -0.30 2.45 9.28
CA THR A 17 -1.71 2.87 9.22
C THR A 17 -2.44 2.19 8.06
N MET A 18 -1.81 2.12 6.89
CA MET A 18 -2.34 1.45 5.71
C MET A 18 -2.50 -0.06 5.92
N ASP A 19 -1.55 -0.70 6.60
CA ASP A 19 -1.61 -2.12 6.95
C ASP A 19 -2.86 -2.44 7.79
N SER A 20 -3.04 -1.64 8.85
CA SER A 20 -4.23 -1.72 9.70
C SER A 20 -5.52 -1.43 8.93
N GLY A 21 -5.50 -0.44 8.03
CA GLY A 21 -6.63 -0.09 7.18
C GLY A 21 -7.03 -1.19 6.21
N LEU A 22 -6.07 -1.86 5.57
CA LEU A 22 -6.30 -2.98 4.67
C LEU A 22 -6.94 -4.18 5.39
N GLU A 23 -6.46 -4.52 6.59
CA GLU A 23 -7.08 -5.56 7.41
C GLU A 23 -8.53 -5.20 7.78
N GLN A 24 -8.84 -3.93 8.04
CA GLN A 24 -10.23 -3.52 8.27
C GLN A 24 -11.11 -3.62 7.02
N VAL A 25 -10.60 -3.24 5.84
CA VAL A 25 -11.33 -3.42 4.57
C VAL A 25 -11.62 -4.90 4.34
N LYS A 26 -10.63 -5.77 4.55
CA LYS A 26 -10.80 -7.22 4.44
C LYS A 26 -11.87 -7.72 5.40
N LEU A 27 -11.79 -7.40 6.69
CA LEU A 27 -12.75 -7.84 7.71
C LEU A 27 -14.18 -7.41 7.36
N LYS A 28 -14.40 -6.13 7.04
CA LYS A 28 -15.72 -5.64 6.65
C LYS A 28 -16.25 -6.29 5.37
N THR A 29 -15.37 -6.59 4.43
CA THR A 29 -15.75 -7.33 3.22
C THR A 29 -16.19 -8.75 3.55
N GLU A 30 -15.52 -9.43 4.48
CA GLU A 30 -15.92 -10.76 5.00
C GLU A 30 -17.27 -10.71 5.74
N GLU A 31 -17.59 -9.59 6.40
CA GLU A 31 -18.88 -9.33 7.03
C GLU A 31 -20.01 -9.01 6.02
N GLY A 32 -19.72 -9.01 4.72
CA GLY A 32 -20.68 -8.68 3.66
C GLY A 32 -20.90 -7.17 3.46
N LYS A 33 -20.09 -6.32 4.11
CA LYS A 33 -20.18 -4.85 4.05
C LYS A 33 -19.26 -4.26 2.98
N PHE A 34 -19.16 -4.91 1.83
CA PHE A 34 -18.21 -4.53 0.78
C PHE A 34 -18.37 -3.07 0.35
N GLU A 35 -19.58 -2.61 0.05
CA GLU A 35 -19.84 -1.22 -0.39
C GLU A 35 -19.43 -0.18 0.68
N GLU A 36 -19.59 -0.51 1.98
CA GLU A 36 -19.20 0.38 3.08
C GLU A 36 -17.68 0.58 3.19
N THR A 37 -16.90 -0.31 2.58
CA THR A 37 -15.42 -0.21 2.60
C THR A 37 -14.87 0.71 1.53
N LEU A 38 -15.68 1.19 0.58
CA LEU A 38 -15.21 1.98 -0.56
C LEU A 38 -14.41 3.22 -0.14
N MET A 39 -14.88 3.96 0.86
CA MET A 39 -14.16 5.14 1.37
C MET A 39 -12.82 4.75 2.00
N MET A 40 -12.80 3.67 2.80
CA MET A 40 -11.56 3.18 3.42
C MET A 40 -10.57 2.70 2.37
N PHE A 41 -11.04 2.05 1.31
CA PHE A 41 -10.20 1.64 0.19
C PHE A 41 -9.67 2.84 -0.60
N ASN A 42 -10.48 3.87 -0.84
CA ASN A 42 -10.02 5.10 -1.47
C ASN A 42 -8.92 5.80 -0.64
N ASP A 43 -9.05 5.83 0.68
CA ASP A 43 -8.01 6.37 1.57
C ASP A 43 -6.69 5.58 1.44
N LEU A 44 -6.76 4.26 1.26
CA LEU A 44 -5.58 3.43 1.00
C LEU A 44 -4.92 3.75 -0.34
N VAL A 45 -5.70 4.00 -1.40
CA VAL A 45 -5.18 4.41 -2.72
C VAL A 45 -4.48 5.78 -2.65
N VAL A 46 -5.05 6.72 -1.89
CA VAL A 46 -4.42 8.03 -1.63
C VAL A 46 -3.13 7.86 -0.82
N GLY A 47 -3.13 7.01 0.20
CA GLY A 47 -1.94 6.68 0.99
C GLY A 47 -0.81 6.09 0.14
N TYR A 48 -1.13 5.11 -0.70
CA TYR A 48 -0.19 4.52 -1.66
C TYR A 48 0.43 5.59 -2.57
N SER A 49 -0.41 6.41 -3.20
CA SER A 49 0.04 7.48 -4.11
C SER A 49 0.92 8.53 -3.41
N SER A 50 0.62 8.82 -2.15
CA SER A 50 1.37 9.75 -1.32
C SER A 50 2.77 9.22 -1.00
N ILE A 51 2.89 7.93 -0.66
CA ILE A 51 4.19 7.28 -0.42
C ILE A 51 5.01 7.25 -1.71
N GLU A 52 4.44 6.82 -2.83
CA GLU A 52 5.12 6.81 -4.13
C GLU A 52 5.72 8.19 -4.46
N SER A 53 4.91 9.24 -4.31
CA SER A 53 5.33 10.62 -4.55
C SER A 53 6.43 11.09 -3.60
N ALA A 54 6.32 10.73 -2.31
CA ALA A 54 7.31 11.07 -1.30
C ALA A 54 8.65 10.34 -1.51
N MET A 55 8.61 9.14 -2.08
CA MET A 55 9.79 8.32 -2.39
C MET A 55 10.57 8.83 -3.60
N GLN A 56 9.92 9.43 -4.61
CA GLN A 56 10.54 9.88 -5.87
C GLN A 56 11.88 10.63 -5.69
N PRO A 57 12.01 11.64 -4.82
CA PRO A 57 13.26 12.40 -4.67
C PRO A 57 14.41 11.61 -4.04
N MET A 58 14.13 10.43 -3.51
CA MET A 58 15.08 9.55 -2.84
C MET A 58 15.53 8.39 -3.73
N LEU A 59 14.75 7.99 -4.75
CA LEU A 59 14.97 6.76 -5.53
C LEU A 59 16.40 6.63 -6.09
N GLU A 60 16.94 7.68 -6.69
CA GLU A 60 18.30 7.70 -7.27
C GLU A 60 19.42 7.53 -6.23
N LYS A 61 19.12 7.72 -4.94
CA LYS A 61 20.08 7.65 -3.83
C LYS A 61 20.00 6.34 -3.07
N LEU A 62 19.01 5.51 -3.38
CA LEU A 62 18.83 4.22 -2.75
C LEU A 62 19.75 3.20 -3.43
N PRO A 63 20.26 2.21 -2.69
CA PRO A 63 20.96 1.09 -3.29
C PRO A 63 20.02 0.31 -4.23
N GLU A 64 20.58 -0.62 -5.00
CA GLU A 64 19.78 -1.56 -5.78
C GLU A 64 18.68 -2.19 -4.91
N ASN A 65 17.44 -2.08 -5.39
CA ASN A 65 16.25 -2.47 -4.67
C ASN A 65 15.19 -2.94 -5.67
N ASN A 66 14.09 -3.48 -5.15
CA ASN A 66 13.00 -3.99 -5.98
C ASN A 66 11.74 -3.10 -5.93
N LEU A 67 11.87 -1.83 -5.54
CA LEU A 67 10.72 -0.96 -5.27
C LEU A 67 9.84 -0.78 -6.50
N GLU A 68 10.42 -0.51 -7.67
CA GLU A 68 9.66 -0.30 -8.92
C GLU A 68 8.75 -1.50 -9.24
N ASN A 69 9.30 -2.72 -9.21
CA ASN A 69 8.51 -3.93 -9.46
C ASN A 69 7.43 -4.16 -8.39
N LYS A 70 7.72 -3.87 -7.11
CA LYS A 70 6.72 -4.00 -6.04
C LYS A 70 5.63 -2.95 -6.14
N SER A 71 5.98 -1.72 -6.49
CA SER A 71 5.05 -0.61 -6.73
C SER A 71 4.15 -0.90 -7.93
N GLN A 72 4.68 -1.50 -9.00
CA GLN A 72 3.88 -1.91 -10.16
C GLN A 72 2.88 -3.01 -9.77
N LYS A 73 3.31 -4.04 -9.04
CA LYS A 73 2.40 -5.09 -8.55
C LYS A 73 1.29 -4.51 -7.66
N MET A 74 1.64 -3.60 -6.75
CA MET A 74 0.68 -2.93 -5.89
C MET A 74 -0.35 -2.15 -6.73
N ARG A 75 0.10 -1.41 -7.75
CA ARG A 75 -0.77 -0.68 -8.69
C ARG A 75 -1.72 -1.62 -9.41
N ASP A 76 -1.20 -2.72 -9.97
CA ASP A 76 -2.03 -3.70 -10.69
C ASP A 76 -3.11 -4.30 -9.77
N SER A 77 -2.77 -4.62 -8.51
CA SER A 77 -3.73 -5.11 -7.52
C SER A 77 -4.77 -4.06 -7.12
N VAL A 78 -4.38 -2.78 -7.02
CA VAL A 78 -5.30 -1.66 -6.78
C VAL A 78 -6.28 -1.51 -7.94
N ASP A 79 -5.79 -1.52 -9.18
CA ASP A 79 -6.63 -1.38 -10.39
C ASP A 79 -7.64 -2.53 -10.48
N GLN A 80 -7.22 -3.75 -10.17
CA GLN A 80 -8.12 -4.92 -10.08
C GLN A 80 -9.21 -4.72 -9.02
N MET A 81 -8.86 -4.21 -7.85
CA MET A 81 -9.82 -3.96 -6.77
C MET A 81 -10.80 -2.83 -7.12
N VAL A 82 -10.33 -1.73 -7.72
CA VAL A 82 -11.21 -0.65 -8.22
C VAL A 82 -12.27 -1.22 -9.17
N ALA A 83 -11.86 -2.08 -10.11
CA ALA A 83 -12.79 -2.71 -11.04
C ALA A 83 -13.87 -3.55 -10.33
N THR A 84 -13.58 -4.16 -9.18
CA THR A 84 -14.61 -4.90 -8.40
C THR A 84 -15.62 -4.00 -7.73
N TYR A 85 -15.21 -2.80 -7.27
CA TYR A 85 -16.15 -1.80 -6.74
C TYR A 85 -17.04 -1.25 -7.85
N GLU A 86 -16.47 -0.91 -9.01
CA GLU A 86 -17.22 -0.39 -10.16
C GLU A 86 -18.26 -1.39 -10.67
N ASN A 87 -17.90 -2.68 -10.75
CA ASN A 87 -18.79 -3.75 -11.22
C ASN A 87 -19.68 -4.33 -10.12
N LYS A 88 -19.55 -3.88 -8.87
CA LYS A 88 -20.28 -4.39 -7.69
C LYS A 88 -20.14 -5.91 -7.52
N GLU A 89 -18.91 -6.40 -7.55
CA GLU A 89 -18.56 -7.82 -7.48
C GLU A 89 -17.94 -8.19 -6.11
N PRO A 90 -18.69 -8.20 -4.99
CA PRO A 90 -18.13 -8.33 -3.64
C PRO A 90 -17.37 -9.65 -3.42
N ALA A 91 -17.85 -10.76 -4.00
CA ALA A 91 -17.18 -12.06 -3.87
C ALA A 91 -15.78 -12.04 -4.52
N LYS A 92 -15.68 -11.44 -5.70
CA LYS A 92 -14.41 -11.26 -6.41
C LYS A 92 -13.51 -10.23 -5.72
N GLY A 93 -14.09 -9.17 -5.15
CA GLY A 93 -13.38 -8.20 -4.34
C GLY A 93 -12.72 -8.86 -3.12
N LEU A 94 -13.44 -9.75 -2.43
CA LEU A 94 -12.86 -10.51 -1.31
C LEU A 94 -11.75 -11.46 -1.75
N GLU A 95 -11.93 -12.15 -2.88
CA GLU A 95 -10.94 -13.05 -3.46
C GLU A 95 -9.65 -12.29 -3.83
N LEU A 96 -9.78 -11.16 -4.54
CA LEU A 96 -8.66 -10.32 -4.95
C LEU A 96 -7.97 -9.66 -3.76
N MET A 97 -8.74 -9.24 -2.75
CA MET A 97 -8.17 -8.72 -1.50
C MET A 97 -7.19 -9.72 -0.89
N LYS A 98 -7.59 -11.00 -0.79
CA LYS A 98 -6.79 -12.05 -0.16
C LYS A 98 -5.65 -12.57 -1.03
N SER A 99 -5.87 -12.69 -2.33
CA SER A 99 -4.93 -13.34 -3.26
C SER A 99 -3.96 -12.38 -3.95
N SER A 100 -4.29 -11.09 -4.02
CA SER A 100 -3.56 -10.09 -4.79
C SER A 100 -3.18 -8.87 -3.94
N LEU A 101 -4.17 -8.08 -3.49
CA LEU A 101 -3.91 -6.78 -2.85
C LEU A 101 -3.15 -6.88 -1.53
N LEU A 102 -3.61 -7.71 -0.59
CA LEU A 102 -2.95 -7.84 0.71
C LEU A 102 -1.52 -8.40 0.55
N PRO A 103 -1.26 -9.49 -0.22
CA PRO A 103 0.11 -9.92 -0.48
C PRO A 103 0.98 -8.86 -1.17
N ALA A 104 0.46 -8.16 -2.18
CA ALA A 104 1.21 -7.12 -2.89
C ALA A 104 1.62 -5.98 -1.96
N PHE A 105 0.70 -5.53 -1.10
CA PHE A 105 0.98 -4.52 -0.09
C PHE A 105 2.07 -4.99 0.89
N GLN A 106 1.98 -6.21 1.41
CA GLN A 106 2.97 -6.74 2.36
C GLN A 106 4.38 -6.81 1.74
N GLU A 107 4.47 -7.26 0.48
CA GLU A 107 5.75 -7.29 -0.24
C GLU A 107 6.30 -5.88 -0.49
N TRP A 108 5.43 -4.93 -0.82
CA TRP A 108 5.80 -3.54 -1.07
C TRP A 108 6.24 -2.83 0.23
N LYS A 109 5.46 -2.94 1.31
CA LYS A 109 5.80 -2.46 2.66
C LYS A 109 7.17 -2.98 3.09
N LYS A 110 7.40 -4.28 2.97
CA LYS A 110 8.66 -4.92 3.35
C LYS A 110 9.85 -4.37 2.55
N GLU A 111 9.70 -4.18 1.24
CA GLU A 111 10.79 -3.64 0.41
C GLU A 111 11.06 -2.16 0.75
N ILE A 112 10.03 -1.35 1.00
CA ILE A 112 10.20 0.02 1.48
C ILE A 112 10.96 0.04 2.80
N GLU A 113 10.47 -0.68 3.82
CA GLU A 113 11.11 -0.73 5.13
C GLU A 113 12.56 -1.17 5.04
N LYS A 114 12.85 -2.26 4.32
CA LYS A 114 14.21 -2.73 4.07
C LYS A 114 15.09 -1.63 3.46
N THR A 115 14.53 -0.82 2.57
CA THR A 115 15.28 0.17 1.81
C THR A 115 15.51 1.46 2.59
N ILE A 116 14.51 1.97 3.32
CA ILE A 116 14.59 3.31 3.94
C ILE A 116 14.79 3.32 5.45
N LYS A 117 14.40 2.26 6.17
CA LYS A 117 14.53 2.18 7.64
C LYS A 117 15.97 2.29 8.15
N PRO A 118 17.02 1.81 7.44
CA PRO A 118 18.40 2.00 7.87
C PRO A 118 18.83 3.46 8.01
N TYR A 119 18.13 4.41 7.38
CA TYR A 119 18.49 5.84 7.42
C TYR A 119 17.85 6.63 8.58
N ILE A 120 17.07 5.96 9.44
CA ILE A 120 16.52 6.55 10.66
C ILE A 120 16.98 5.85 11.95
N LEU A 121 17.65 4.70 11.80
CA LEU A 121 18.28 3.98 12.90
C LEU A 121 19.72 4.50 13.02
N SER A 122 19.90 5.62 13.75
CA SER A 122 21.22 6.21 14.03
C SER A 122 21.29 6.67 15.47
#